data_AF-A0A9R1GDX8-F1
#
_entry.id   AF-A0A9R1GDX8-F1
#
_cell.length_a   1.000
_cell.length_b   1.000
_cell.length_c   1.000
_cell.angle_alpha   90.00
_cell.angle_beta   90.00
_cell.angle_gamma   90.00
#
_symmetry.space_group_name_H-M   'P 1'
#
loop_
_entity.id
_entity.type
_entity.pdbx_description
1 polymer ?
#
loop_
_entity_poly.entity_id
_entity_poly.type
_entity_poly.pdbx_seq_one_letter_code
_entity_poly.pdbx_strand_id
1 'polypeptide(L)'
;MSRPAGNPPYAAELGAAKKAVALAARLCQTVQREIVQSDIQSKADKTPVTVADYGSQVLVSLVLNKEITSGSFSMVAEEDSEDLRKDGAEEILERITDLVNKTLAEDGSYNISLSKEAILSAIDTGKSEGGPSGRHWVLDPIDGTKGFVRGGQYAIALALLDEGRVVLGVLGCPNLPFTSTSNLSGSSSGDQTGALFSAAIGCGAEVQSLDGSPPQKISVCTIDNPANASFFESYEGAHTMRDFTGSVAEKLGVQAPPVRIDSQAKYGALARGDGAIYWRFPHEGYRETIWDHAAGSIVVTEAGGVVKDASGNDLDFSKGRFLDRDTGIIATNKQLMPSVLKSVQEAIKEKKLASSPL
;
A
#
# COMPACT_ATOMS: atom_id res chain seq x y z
N MET A 1 -12.92 13.56 -34.71
CA MET A 1 -13.18 14.74 -33.87
C MET A 1 -12.72 14.43 -32.47
N SER A 2 -11.54 14.92 -32.07
CA SER A 2 -11.03 14.78 -30.71
C SER A 2 -11.91 15.57 -29.76
N ARG A 3 -12.49 14.92 -28.74
CA ARG A 3 -13.10 15.63 -27.61
C ARG A 3 -12.08 16.64 -27.07
N PRO A 4 -12.49 17.85 -26.66
CA PRO A 4 -11.60 18.72 -25.90
C PRO A 4 -11.11 17.92 -24.68
N ALA A 5 -9.82 18.02 -24.37
CA ALA A 5 -9.24 17.38 -23.20
C ALA A 5 -9.88 17.98 -21.95
N GLY A 6 -10.98 17.37 -21.49
CA GLY A 6 -11.54 17.66 -20.18
C GLY A 6 -10.50 17.34 -19.11
N ASN A 7 -10.67 17.92 -17.92
CA ASN A 7 -9.83 17.56 -16.78
C ASN A 7 -9.80 16.03 -16.61
N PRO A 8 -8.63 15.44 -16.34
CA PRO A 8 -8.54 14.00 -16.10
C PRO A 8 -9.49 13.59 -14.98
N PRO A 9 -10.11 12.41 -15.08
CA PRO A 9 -11.06 11.93 -14.07
C PRO A 9 -10.38 11.92 -12.68
N TYR A 10 -11.11 12.34 -11.66
CA TYR A 10 -10.66 12.40 -10.26
C TYR A 10 -9.40 13.24 -10.01
N ALA A 11 -9.11 14.25 -10.83
CA ALA A 11 -7.90 15.07 -10.70
C ALA A 11 -7.78 15.78 -9.33
N ALA A 12 -8.91 16.28 -8.79
CA ALA A 12 -8.94 16.94 -7.49
C ALA A 12 -8.66 15.95 -6.36
N GLU A 13 -9.34 14.79 -6.40
CA GLU A 13 -9.16 13.70 -5.45
C GLU A 13 -7.71 13.17 -5.48
N LEU A 14 -7.13 12.99 -6.66
CA LEU A 14 -5.75 12.53 -6.80
C LEU A 14 -4.75 13.56 -6.26
N GLY A 15 -4.99 14.86 -6.51
CA GLY A 15 -4.18 15.94 -5.95
C GLY A 15 -4.21 15.95 -4.41
N ALA A 16 -5.41 15.84 -3.84
CA ALA A 16 -5.60 15.75 -2.39
C ALA A 16 -4.93 14.51 -1.80
N ALA A 17 -5.09 13.34 -2.43
CA ALA A 17 -4.48 12.09 -2.01
C ALA A 17 -2.94 12.17 -2.00
N LYS A 18 -2.33 12.75 -3.04
CA LYS A 18 -0.87 12.94 -3.11
C LYS A 18 -0.37 13.86 -2.00
N LYS A 19 -1.07 14.96 -1.71
CA LYS A 19 -0.74 15.89 -0.63
C LYS A 19 -0.86 15.22 0.74
N ALA A 20 -1.94 14.46 0.96
CA ALA A 20 -2.21 13.70 2.17
C ALA A 20 -1.09 12.68 2.45
N VAL A 21 -0.78 11.84 1.47
CA VAL A 21 0.23 10.79 1.58
C VAL A 21 1.64 11.35 1.76
N ALA A 22 1.99 12.44 1.06
CA ALA A 22 3.29 13.09 1.23
C ALA A 22 3.45 13.68 2.65
N LEU A 23 2.39 14.31 3.18
CA LEU A 23 2.40 14.86 4.54
C LEU A 23 2.54 13.75 5.60
N ALA A 24 1.78 12.66 5.44
CA ALA A 24 1.87 11.48 6.29
C ALA A 24 3.27 10.83 6.23
N ALA A 25 3.84 10.68 5.02
CA ALA A 25 5.18 10.15 4.83
C ALA A 25 6.26 10.94 5.61
N ARG A 26 6.17 12.27 5.66
CA ARG A 26 7.11 13.09 6.45
C ARG A 26 6.98 12.86 7.96
N LEU A 27 5.75 12.69 8.47
CA LEU A 27 5.54 12.29 9.87
C LEU A 27 6.19 10.93 10.13
N CYS A 28 5.92 9.93 9.28
CA CYS A 28 6.49 8.60 9.43
C CYS A 28 8.02 8.60 9.38
N GLN A 29 8.65 9.35 8.46
CA GLN A 29 10.12 9.49 8.41
C GLN A 29 10.69 10.12 9.68
N THR A 30 9.99 11.09 10.26
CA THR A 30 10.38 11.71 11.54
C THR A 30 10.34 10.69 12.66
N VAL A 31 9.24 9.96 12.79
CA VAL A 31 9.10 8.92 13.82
C VAL A 31 10.11 7.79 13.63
N GLN A 32 10.32 7.28 12.41
CA GLN A 32 11.23 6.15 12.19
C GLN A 32 12.69 6.46 12.55
N ARG A 33 13.15 7.71 12.33
CA ARG A 33 14.51 8.15 12.69
C ARG A 33 14.73 8.24 14.20
N GLU A 34 13.66 8.47 14.96
CA GLU A 34 13.68 8.75 16.40
C GLU A 34 12.88 7.71 17.19
N ILE A 35 12.59 6.54 16.60
CA ILE A 35 11.64 5.58 17.17
C ILE A 35 12.13 5.09 18.53
N VAL A 36 11.27 5.20 19.54
CA VAL A 36 11.52 4.70 20.89
C VAL A 36 10.52 3.61 21.26
N GLN A 37 10.83 2.78 22.26
CA GLN A 37 9.97 1.67 22.66
C GLN A 37 8.56 2.12 23.08
N SER A 38 8.42 3.33 23.64
CA SER A 38 7.12 3.92 24.02
C SER A 38 6.27 4.33 22.81
N ASP A 39 6.85 4.41 21.61
CA ASP A 39 6.10 4.70 20.39
C ASP A 39 5.38 3.47 19.84
N ILE A 40 5.60 2.27 20.41
CA ILE A 40 5.11 0.99 19.89
C ILE A 40 4.12 0.36 20.88
N GLN A 41 2.90 0.10 20.40
CA GLN A 41 1.88 -0.69 21.08
C GLN A 41 1.66 -2.02 20.37
N SER A 42 1.06 -2.98 21.07
CA SER A 42 0.60 -4.24 20.49
C SER A 42 -0.92 -4.26 20.48
N LYS A 43 -1.52 -4.48 19.31
CA LYS A 43 -2.96 -4.71 19.15
C LYS A 43 -3.36 -6.04 19.81
N ALA A 44 -4.67 -6.28 19.93
CA ALA A 44 -5.21 -7.51 20.52
C ALA A 44 -4.73 -8.80 19.80
N ASP A 45 -4.47 -8.73 18.50
CA ASP A 45 -3.93 -9.82 17.68
C ASP A 45 -2.39 -9.92 17.70
N LYS A 46 -1.73 -9.13 18.56
CA LYS A 46 -0.27 -9.01 18.74
C LYS A 46 0.49 -8.40 17.57
N THR A 47 -0.21 -7.81 16.61
CA THR A 47 0.44 -6.97 15.60
C THR A 47 0.90 -5.65 16.23
N PRO A 48 2.05 -5.10 15.81
CA PRO A 48 2.50 -3.80 16.30
C PRO A 48 1.68 -2.67 15.66
N VAL A 49 1.42 -1.62 16.43
CA VAL A 49 0.93 -0.32 15.96
C VAL A 49 1.77 0.76 16.61
N THR A 50 2.06 1.84 15.90
CA THR A 50 2.91 2.92 16.41
C THR A 50 2.21 4.27 16.40
N VAL A 51 2.81 5.26 17.06
CA VAL A 51 2.37 6.67 16.96
C VAL A 51 2.35 7.18 15.51
N ALA A 52 3.15 6.57 14.62
CA ALA A 52 3.18 6.95 13.21
C ALA A 52 1.96 6.42 12.44
N ASP A 53 1.45 5.23 12.77
CA ASP A 53 0.23 4.67 12.17
C ASP A 53 -0.96 5.60 12.47
N TYR A 54 -1.17 5.94 13.74
CA TYR A 54 -2.21 6.89 14.15
C TYR A 54 -2.01 8.29 13.57
N GLY A 55 -0.79 8.84 13.65
CA GLY A 55 -0.49 10.18 13.12
C GLY A 55 -0.68 10.28 11.61
N SER A 56 -0.26 9.26 10.86
CA SER A 56 -0.48 9.14 9.41
C SER A 56 -1.97 9.12 9.08
N GLN A 57 -2.77 8.30 9.78
CA GLN A 57 -4.21 8.24 9.57
C GLN A 57 -4.91 9.58 9.84
N VAL A 58 -4.51 10.28 10.90
CA VAL A 58 -5.03 11.62 11.22
C VAL A 58 -4.73 12.61 10.10
N LEU A 59 -3.46 12.68 9.66
CA LEU A 59 -3.05 13.62 8.61
C LEU A 59 -3.79 13.34 7.30
N VAL A 60 -3.92 12.07 6.90
CA VAL A 60 -4.65 11.71 5.69
C VAL A 60 -6.12 12.09 5.79
N SER A 61 -6.79 11.70 6.87
CA SER A 61 -8.20 12.06 7.11
C SER A 61 -8.41 13.58 7.04
N LEU A 62 -7.53 14.34 7.71
CA LEU A 62 -7.63 15.78 7.77
C LEU A 62 -7.47 16.44 6.40
N VAL A 63 -6.43 16.06 5.66
CA VAL A 63 -6.16 16.63 4.34
C VAL A 63 -7.31 16.33 3.40
N LEU A 64 -7.79 15.09 3.36
CA LEU A 64 -8.90 14.71 2.49
C LEU A 64 -10.20 15.47 2.83
N ASN A 65 -10.53 15.62 4.12
CA ASN A 65 -11.70 16.39 4.55
C ASN A 65 -11.59 17.90 4.22
N LYS A 66 -10.37 18.44 4.18
CA LYS A 66 -10.14 19.86 3.86
C LYS A 66 -10.16 20.14 2.36
N GLU A 67 -9.54 19.27 1.58
CA GLU A 67 -9.38 19.46 0.13
C GLU A 67 -10.62 19.00 -0.66
N ILE A 68 -11.34 17.99 -0.17
CA ILE A 68 -12.51 17.41 -0.85
C ILE A 68 -13.78 17.76 -0.08
N THR A 69 -14.44 18.84 -0.49
CA THR A 69 -15.63 19.39 0.21
C THR A 69 -16.96 18.89 -0.35
N SER A 70 -16.96 18.08 -1.40
CA SER A 70 -18.16 17.58 -2.06
C SER A 70 -18.45 16.12 -1.72
N GLY A 71 -19.69 15.85 -1.30
CA GLY A 71 -20.15 14.49 -0.97
C GLY A 71 -19.99 14.12 0.49
N SER A 72 -20.49 12.94 0.87
CA SER A 72 -20.29 12.38 2.20
C SER A 72 -18.86 11.82 2.32
N PHE A 73 -18.14 12.20 3.37
CA PHE A 73 -16.83 11.61 3.66
C PHE A 73 -17.00 10.18 4.19
N SER A 74 -16.31 9.23 3.58
CA SER A 74 -16.24 7.86 4.04
C SER A 74 -14.82 7.36 3.84
N MET A 75 -14.24 6.77 4.89
CA MET A 75 -12.92 6.15 4.84
C MET A 75 -12.95 4.81 5.56
N VAL A 76 -12.39 3.79 4.92
CA VAL A 76 -12.05 2.50 5.52
C VAL A 76 -10.57 2.58 5.86
N ALA A 77 -10.21 2.52 7.12
CA ALA A 77 -8.81 2.54 7.55
C ALA A 77 -8.51 1.43 8.56
N GLU A 78 -7.24 1.07 8.66
CA GLU A 78 -6.79 0.00 9.55
C GLU A 78 -7.02 0.33 11.03
N GLU A 79 -6.67 1.54 11.45
CA GLU A 79 -6.63 1.90 12.87
C GLU A 79 -7.95 2.49 13.38
N ASP A 80 -8.21 2.29 14.66
CA ASP A 80 -9.27 2.97 15.41
C ASP A 80 -8.72 3.56 16.72
N SER A 81 -9.52 4.37 17.42
CA SER A 81 -9.05 5.03 18.64
C SER A 81 -9.37 4.29 19.94
N GLU A 82 -9.88 3.05 19.91
CA GLU A 82 -10.38 2.36 21.10
C GLU A 82 -9.29 2.17 22.16
N ASP A 83 -8.09 1.74 21.75
CA ASP A 83 -6.96 1.56 22.66
C ASP A 83 -6.42 2.89 23.20
N LEU A 84 -6.52 3.98 22.43
CA LEU A 84 -6.09 5.32 22.82
C LEU A 84 -7.01 5.99 23.84
N ARG A 85 -8.21 5.43 24.07
CA ARG A 85 -9.20 5.93 25.04
C ARG A 85 -9.12 5.23 26.40
N LYS A 86 -8.27 4.21 26.54
CA LYS A 86 -8.09 3.44 27.78
C LYS A 86 -7.14 4.17 28.73
N ASP A 87 -7.34 3.96 30.03
CA ASP A 87 -6.44 4.47 31.06
C ASP A 87 -5.00 4.02 30.79
N GLY A 88 -4.04 4.96 30.85
CA GLY A 88 -2.62 4.70 30.57
C GLY A 88 -2.18 4.99 29.13
N ALA A 89 -3.10 5.39 28.23
CA ALA A 89 -2.78 5.82 26.87
C ALA A 89 -2.51 7.33 26.73
N GLU A 90 -2.51 8.09 27.84
CA GLU A 90 -2.42 9.56 27.80
C GLU A 90 -1.10 10.06 27.21
N GLU A 91 0.01 9.38 27.52
CA GLU A 91 1.34 9.71 27.01
C GLU A 91 1.45 9.47 25.51
N ILE A 92 0.91 8.33 25.02
CA ILE A 92 0.93 8.04 23.59
C ILE A 92 0.04 9.02 22.81
N LEU A 93 -1.12 9.39 23.37
CA LEU A 93 -2.03 10.33 22.73
C LEU A 93 -1.45 11.74 22.67
N GLU A 94 -0.75 12.17 23.74
CA GLU A 94 0.03 13.41 23.72
C GLU A 94 1.10 13.35 22.61
N ARG A 95 1.87 12.26 22.55
CA ARG A 95 2.92 12.08 21.55
C ARG A 95 2.39 12.14 20.11
N ILE A 96 1.27 11.49 19.83
CA ILE A 96 0.59 11.56 18.52
C ILE A 96 0.15 13.00 18.22
N THR A 97 -0.46 13.66 19.21
CA THR A 97 -0.95 15.04 19.09
C THR A 97 0.19 16.00 18.75
N ASP A 98 1.31 15.91 19.46
CA ASP A 98 2.51 16.73 19.24
C ASP A 98 3.11 16.49 17.85
N LEU A 99 3.25 15.22 17.44
CA LEU A 99 3.78 14.86 16.12
C LEU A 99 2.92 15.42 15.00
N VAL A 100 1.61 15.22 15.06
CA VAL A 100 0.67 15.72 14.05
C VAL A 100 0.71 17.25 13.97
N ASN A 101 0.64 17.93 15.11
CA ASN A 101 0.66 19.39 15.16
C ASN A 101 2.00 19.96 14.67
N LYS A 102 3.12 19.35 15.04
CA LYS A 102 4.45 19.72 14.54
C LYS A 102 4.53 19.57 13.01
N THR A 103 4.09 18.43 12.48
CA THR A 103 4.09 18.18 11.03
C THR A 103 3.19 19.16 10.27
N LEU A 104 2.02 19.52 10.80
CA LEU A 104 1.13 20.53 10.21
C LEU A 104 1.76 21.93 10.23
N ALA A 105 2.39 22.31 11.34
CA ALA A 105 3.06 23.60 11.48
C ALA A 105 4.26 23.74 10.53
N GLU A 106 5.06 22.68 10.37
CA GLU A 106 6.20 22.65 9.44
C GLU A 106 5.77 22.66 7.97
N ASP A 107 4.64 22.02 7.63
CA ASP A 107 4.07 22.07 6.28
C ASP A 107 3.53 23.46 5.93
N GLY A 108 2.87 24.14 6.87
CA GLY A 108 2.36 25.49 6.71
C GLY A 108 1.14 25.64 5.80
N SER A 109 0.66 24.57 5.15
CA SER A 109 -0.54 24.65 4.29
C SER A 109 -1.85 24.72 5.09
N TYR A 110 -1.82 24.29 6.36
CA TYR A 110 -2.99 24.19 7.22
C TYR A 110 -2.73 24.94 8.52
N ASN A 111 -3.28 26.15 8.66
CA ASN A 111 -3.16 26.96 9.86
C ASN A 111 -4.13 26.48 10.97
N ILE A 112 -3.86 25.30 11.52
CA ILE A 112 -4.67 24.65 12.54
C ILE A 112 -3.77 23.95 13.56
N SER A 113 -4.29 23.77 14.77
CA SER A 113 -3.74 22.87 15.78
C SER A 113 -4.88 22.03 16.33
N LEU A 114 -4.65 20.72 16.43
CA LEU A 114 -5.62 19.73 16.86
C LEU A 114 -5.49 19.47 18.36
N SER A 115 -6.63 19.41 19.05
CA SER A 115 -6.69 18.85 20.41
C SER A 115 -6.65 17.33 20.37
N LYS A 116 -6.40 16.69 21.52
CA LYS A 116 -6.45 15.23 21.68
C LYS A 116 -7.79 14.64 21.22
N GLU A 117 -8.91 15.31 21.53
CA GLU A 117 -10.25 14.89 21.11
C GLU A 117 -10.41 14.96 19.58
N ALA A 118 -9.81 15.97 18.94
CA ALA A 118 -9.81 16.09 17.48
C ALA A 118 -8.95 15.00 16.83
N ILE A 119 -7.82 14.62 17.45
CA ILE A 119 -7.00 13.47 17.02
C ILE A 119 -7.83 12.19 17.06
N LEU A 120 -8.44 11.86 18.20
CA LEU A 120 -9.27 10.65 18.35
C LEU A 120 -10.43 10.63 17.35
N SER A 121 -11.08 11.78 17.14
CA SER A 121 -12.17 11.90 16.18
C SER A 121 -11.70 11.71 14.74
N ALA A 122 -10.53 12.23 14.37
CA ALA A 122 -9.93 12.05 13.05
C ALA A 122 -9.57 10.59 12.78
N ILE A 123 -9.02 9.87 13.76
CA ILE A 123 -8.76 8.42 13.66
C ILE A 123 -10.09 7.68 13.39
N ASP A 124 -11.13 7.95 14.17
CA ASP A 124 -12.42 7.26 14.07
C ASP A 124 -13.19 7.55 12.76
N THR A 125 -12.76 8.50 11.93
CA THR A 125 -13.32 8.67 10.57
C THR A 125 -13.04 7.48 9.64
N GLY A 126 -12.08 6.62 10.00
CA GLY A 126 -11.69 5.40 9.28
C GLY A 126 -12.61 4.19 9.50
N LYS A 127 -13.72 4.33 10.23
CA LYS A 127 -14.62 3.22 10.63
C LYS A 127 -15.63 2.79 9.56
N SER A 128 -15.53 3.25 8.32
CA SER A 128 -16.43 2.78 7.27
C SER A 128 -16.20 1.30 6.99
N GLU A 129 -17.29 0.59 6.70
CA GLU A 129 -17.21 -0.81 6.24
C GLU A 129 -16.88 -0.89 4.74
N GLY A 130 -16.91 0.23 4.01
CA GLY A 130 -16.82 0.25 2.56
C GLY A 130 -18.09 -0.29 1.91
N GLY A 131 -17.97 -0.88 0.71
CA GLY A 131 -19.09 -1.54 0.06
C GLY A 131 -19.20 -1.28 -1.44
N PRO A 132 -20.32 -1.71 -2.06
CA PRO A 132 -20.51 -1.65 -3.50
C PRO A 132 -21.02 -0.30 -4.03
N SER A 133 -21.32 0.66 -3.17
CA SER A 133 -22.01 1.90 -3.55
C SER A 133 -21.42 3.12 -2.87
N GLY A 134 -21.38 4.24 -3.58
CA GLY A 134 -20.79 5.47 -3.09
C GLY A 134 -19.27 5.51 -3.20
N ARG A 135 -18.70 6.53 -2.56
CA ARG A 135 -17.26 6.80 -2.56
C ARG A 135 -16.65 6.47 -1.21
N HIS A 136 -15.61 5.65 -1.21
CA HIS A 136 -14.90 5.26 0.00
C HIS A 136 -13.40 5.41 -0.20
N TRP A 137 -12.76 6.25 0.61
CA TRP A 137 -11.31 6.21 0.76
C TRP A 137 -10.92 4.92 1.47
N VAL A 138 -9.80 4.33 1.08
CA VAL A 138 -9.26 3.11 1.68
C VAL A 138 -7.82 3.39 2.03
N LEU A 139 -7.49 3.31 3.31
CA LEU A 139 -6.20 3.74 3.85
C LEU A 139 -5.56 2.62 4.68
N ASP A 140 -4.34 2.29 4.32
CA ASP A 140 -3.36 1.72 5.24
C ASP A 140 -2.38 2.82 5.63
N PRO A 141 -2.40 3.32 6.88
CA PRO A 141 -1.55 4.42 7.28
C PRO A 141 -0.07 4.05 7.32
N ILE A 142 0.28 2.78 7.58
CA ILE A 142 1.63 2.20 7.50
C ILE A 142 1.51 0.71 7.16
N ASP A 143 1.48 0.42 5.87
CA ASP A 143 1.59 -0.96 5.41
C ASP A 143 3.01 -1.45 5.67
N GLY A 144 3.10 -2.56 6.41
CA GLY A 144 4.37 -3.14 6.83
C GLY A 144 4.94 -2.52 8.11
N THR A 145 4.12 -2.30 9.14
CA THR A 145 4.55 -1.76 10.45
C THR A 145 5.76 -2.50 11.06
N LYS A 146 5.89 -3.81 10.86
CA LYS A 146 7.12 -4.56 11.26
C LYS A 146 8.36 -4.10 10.49
N GLY A 147 8.20 -3.85 9.19
CA GLY A 147 9.21 -3.23 8.33
C GLY A 147 9.55 -1.82 8.80
N PHE A 148 8.54 -1.02 9.15
CA PHE A 148 8.73 0.30 9.73
C PHE A 148 9.57 0.27 11.02
N VAL A 149 9.17 -0.54 12.01
CA VAL A 149 9.85 -0.64 13.31
C VAL A 149 11.32 -1.06 13.18
N ARG A 150 11.66 -1.90 12.19
CA ARG A 150 13.05 -2.35 11.99
C ARG A 150 13.89 -1.44 11.08
N GLY A 151 13.38 -0.28 10.67
CA GLY A 151 14.07 0.60 9.72
C GLY A 151 14.09 0.09 8.27
N GLY A 152 13.22 -0.87 7.95
CA GLY A 152 13.06 -1.45 6.62
C GLY A 152 12.04 -0.72 5.75
N GLN A 153 11.55 -1.39 4.71
CA GLN A 153 10.55 -0.86 3.79
C GLN A 153 9.15 -0.84 4.43
N TYR A 154 8.40 0.23 4.18
CA TYR A 154 7.00 0.41 4.54
C TYR A 154 6.35 1.34 3.50
N ALA A 155 5.01 1.38 3.47
CA ALA A 155 4.29 2.27 2.58
C ALA A 155 3.09 2.91 3.28
N ILE A 156 2.75 4.14 2.91
CA ILE A 156 1.45 4.74 3.20
C ILE A 156 0.61 4.52 1.96
N ALA A 157 -0.48 3.75 2.07
CA ALA A 157 -1.27 3.30 0.94
C ALA A 157 -2.68 3.87 0.99
N LEU A 158 -3.01 4.72 0.01
CA LEU A 158 -4.31 5.39 -0.07
C LEU A 158 -4.96 5.12 -1.42
N ALA A 159 -6.19 4.64 -1.42
CA ALA A 159 -7.00 4.45 -2.62
C ALA A 159 -8.38 5.10 -2.47
N LEU A 160 -9.06 5.29 -3.59
CA LEU A 160 -10.47 5.66 -3.63
C LEU A 160 -11.26 4.59 -4.37
N LEU A 161 -12.31 4.11 -3.74
CA LEU A 161 -13.37 3.34 -4.37
C LEU A 161 -14.50 4.29 -4.83
N ASP A 162 -15.02 4.08 -6.03
CA ASP A 162 -16.24 4.71 -6.55
C ASP A 162 -17.15 3.61 -7.12
N GLU A 163 -18.31 3.41 -6.50
CA GLU A 163 -19.24 2.31 -6.77
C GLU A 163 -18.53 0.94 -6.69
N GLY A 164 -17.80 0.71 -5.59
CA GLY A 164 -17.09 -0.53 -5.30
C GLY A 164 -15.85 -0.81 -6.15
N ARG A 165 -15.48 0.09 -7.08
CA ARG A 165 -14.30 -0.06 -7.95
C ARG A 165 -13.19 0.88 -7.54
N VAL A 166 -11.95 0.39 -7.51
CA VAL A 166 -10.77 1.25 -7.32
C VAL A 166 -10.63 2.19 -8.51
N VAL A 167 -10.66 3.50 -8.28
CA VAL A 167 -10.60 4.54 -9.34
C VAL A 167 -9.33 5.40 -9.29
N LEU A 168 -8.66 5.47 -8.14
CA LEU A 168 -7.30 5.99 -8.01
C LEU A 168 -6.57 5.33 -6.84
N GLY A 169 -5.24 5.46 -6.85
CA GLY A 169 -4.37 4.95 -5.81
C GLY A 169 -3.07 5.76 -5.71
N VAL A 170 -2.58 5.92 -4.49
CA VAL A 170 -1.33 6.59 -4.14
C VAL A 170 -0.57 5.72 -3.14
N LEU A 171 0.71 5.49 -3.41
CA LEU A 171 1.64 4.82 -2.51
C LEU A 171 2.80 5.76 -2.17
N GLY A 172 2.92 6.14 -0.90
CA GLY A 172 4.10 6.80 -0.38
C GLY A 172 5.05 5.76 0.15
N CYS A 173 6.26 5.66 -0.40
CA CYS A 173 7.28 4.68 0.00
C CYS A 173 8.55 5.40 0.47
N PRO A 174 8.63 5.80 1.76
CA PRO A 174 9.70 6.67 2.24
C PRO A 174 11.11 6.10 2.12
N ASN A 175 11.23 4.77 2.24
CA ASN A 175 12.53 4.09 2.19
C ASN A 175 12.79 3.45 0.82
N LEU A 176 11.86 3.52 -0.13
CA LEU A 176 12.08 3.02 -1.49
C LEU A 176 12.69 4.14 -2.34
N PRO A 177 13.90 3.95 -2.91
CA PRO A 177 14.55 4.99 -3.69
C PRO A 177 13.69 5.43 -4.87
N PHE A 178 13.58 6.74 -5.09
CA PHE A 178 12.84 7.32 -6.21
C PHE A 178 13.32 6.81 -7.58
N THR A 179 14.63 6.62 -7.76
CA THR A 179 15.21 6.07 -8.99
C THR A 179 15.35 4.55 -8.90
N SER A 180 15.00 3.85 -9.98
CA SER A 180 15.21 2.40 -10.10
C SER A 180 16.68 2.04 -9.91
N THR A 181 16.93 0.93 -9.22
CA THR A 181 18.28 0.38 -9.00
C THR A 181 18.97 -0.04 -10.30
N SER A 182 18.22 -0.32 -11.37
CA SER A 182 18.79 -0.62 -12.70
C SER A 182 19.42 0.59 -13.38
N ASN A 183 19.07 1.81 -12.95
CA ASN A 183 19.57 3.06 -13.52
C ASN A 183 20.74 3.67 -12.71
N LEU A 184 21.18 3.01 -11.64
CA LEU A 184 22.25 3.48 -10.76
C LEU A 184 23.63 3.06 -11.28
N SER A 185 24.03 3.55 -12.46
CA SER A 185 25.46 3.61 -12.78
C SER A 185 26.09 4.79 -12.01
N GLY A 186 26.42 4.56 -10.74
CA GLY A 186 27.41 5.39 -10.02
C GLY A 186 26.94 6.43 -9.00
N SER A 187 25.69 6.43 -8.53
CA SER A 187 25.29 7.33 -7.43
C SER A 187 25.58 6.70 -6.06
N SER A 188 26.57 7.30 -5.39
CA SER A 188 26.90 7.14 -3.99
C SER A 188 25.68 7.35 -3.07
N SER A 189 25.80 6.82 -1.86
CA SER A 189 24.90 6.89 -0.71
C SER A 189 24.59 8.32 -0.20
N GLY A 190 24.14 9.21 -1.08
CA GLY A 190 23.48 10.46 -0.72
C GLY A 190 22.00 10.21 -0.44
N ASP A 191 21.41 11.01 0.45
CA ASP A 191 20.00 10.97 0.89
C ASP A 191 19.07 10.42 -0.20
N GLN A 192 18.71 9.14 -0.08
CA GLN A 192 17.82 8.53 -1.05
C GLN A 192 16.41 9.06 -0.77
N THR A 193 16.00 10.06 -1.54
CA THR A 193 14.62 10.55 -1.50
C THR A 193 13.67 9.40 -1.82
N GLY A 194 12.70 9.18 -0.94
CA GLY A 194 11.67 8.16 -1.14
C GLY A 194 10.76 8.43 -2.34
N ALA A 195 9.97 7.44 -2.72
CA ALA A 195 9.12 7.48 -3.91
C ALA A 195 7.64 7.71 -3.54
N LEU A 196 6.93 8.46 -4.39
CA LEU A 196 5.48 8.61 -4.37
C LEU A 196 4.91 8.12 -5.71
N PHE A 197 4.21 6.99 -5.68
CA PHE A 197 3.51 6.45 -6.85
C PHE A 197 2.07 6.92 -6.85
N SER A 198 1.53 7.19 -8.03
CA SER A 198 0.14 7.57 -8.19
C SER A 198 -0.46 7.10 -9.51
N ALA A 199 -1.72 6.72 -9.48
CA ALA A 199 -2.49 6.35 -10.66
C ALA A 199 -3.96 6.71 -10.52
N ALA A 200 -4.62 7.00 -11.63
CA ALA A 200 -6.07 7.13 -11.73
C ALA A 200 -6.55 6.40 -12.99
N ILE A 201 -7.78 5.90 -12.94
CA ILE A 201 -8.34 5.06 -14.00
C ILE A 201 -8.21 5.69 -15.39
N GLY A 202 -7.56 4.99 -16.31
CA GLY A 202 -7.32 5.42 -17.69
C GLY A 202 -6.30 6.54 -17.88
N CYS A 203 -5.55 6.91 -16.84
CA CYS A 203 -4.56 8.00 -16.89
C CYS A 203 -3.10 7.50 -16.89
N GLY A 204 -2.89 6.21 -16.72
CA GLY A 204 -1.56 5.61 -16.53
C GLY A 204 -1.01 5.86 -15.12
N ALA A 205 0.09 5.18 -14.81
CA ALA A 205 0.80 5.33 -13.54
C ALA A 205 2.01 6.26 -13.65
N GLU A 206 2.30 6.95 -12.55
CA GLU A 206 3.42 7.88 -12.42
C GLU A 206 4.16 7.67 -11.09
N VAL A 207 5.43 8.06 -11.07
CA VAL A 207 6.25 8.18 -9.85
C VAL A 207 6.88 9.57 -9.77
N GLN A 208 6.95 10.12 -8.57
CA GLN A 208 7.72 11.32 -8.24
C GLN A 208 8.49 11.11 -6.95
N SER A 209 9.48 11.96 -6.67
CA SER A 209 10.12 11.99 -5.36
C SER A 209 9.11 12.46 -4.30
N LEU A 210 9.25 11.98 -3.06
CA LEU A 210 8.41 12.45 -1.95
C LEU A 210 8.55 13.95 -1.69
N ASP A 211 9.69 14.54 -2.06
CA ASP A 211 9.95 15.98 -1.96
C ASP A 211 9.34 16.80 -3.11
N GLY A 212 8.68 16.16 -4.09
CA GLY A 212 7.89 16.85 -5.11
C GLY A 212 8.59 17.08 -6.46
N SER A 213 9.39 16.12 -6.94
CA SER A 213 9.90 16.17 -8.31
C SER A 213 8.76 16.19 -9.35
N PRO A 214 9.01 16.63 -10.60
CA PRO A 214 8.07 16.39 -11.69
C PRO A 214 7.75 14.89 -11.81
N PRO A 215 6.49 14.51 -12.07
CA PRO A 215 6.10 13.12 -12.20
C PRO A 215 6.68 12.48 -13.46
N GLN A 216 7.09 11.22 -13.35
CA GLN A 216 7.58 10.39 -14.44
C GLN A 216 6.61 9.24 -14.71
N LYS A 217 6.22 9.04 -15.97
CA LYS A 217 5.43 7.86 -16.36
C LYS A 217 6.24 6.59 -16.11
N ILE A 218 5.56 5.57 -15.62
CA ILE A 218 6.15 4.26 -15.34
C ILE A 218 5.38 3.15 -16.04
N SER A 219 6.05 2.02 -16.24
CA SER A 219 5.46 0.82 -16.81
C SER A 219 6.09 -0.42 -16.18
N VAL A 220 5.29 -1.48 -16.04
CA VAL A 220 5.80 -2.81 -15.68
C VAL A 220 6.83 -3.29 -16.71
N CYS A 221 7.73 -4.20 -16.30
CA CYS A 221 8.73 -4.74 -17.21
C CYS A 221 8.10 -5.56 -18.36
N THR A 222 8.84 -5.71 -19.46
CA THR A 222 8.42 -6.44 -20.66
C THR A 222 8.92 -7.88 -20.70
N ILE A 223 9.40 -8.42 -19.58
CA ILE A 223 9.92 -9.79 -19.50
C ILE A 223 8.80 -10.77 -19.85
N ASP A 224 9.04 -11.67 -20.80
CA ASP A 224 8.07 -12.68 -21.26
C ASP A 224 8.54 -14.12 -21.00
N ASN A 225 9.84 -14.33 -20.84
CA ASN A 225 10.42 -15.60 -20.42
C ASN A 225 10.57 -15.65 -18.89
N PRO A 226 9.86 -16.55 -18.19
CA PRO A 226 9.94 -16.64 -16.73
C PRO A 226 11.34 -16.95 -16.19
N ALA A 227 12.22 -17.58 -16.97
CA ALA A 227 13.60 -17.82 -16.55
C ALA A 227 14.38 -16.52 -16.26
N ASN A 228 14.00 -15.42 -16.90
CA ASN A 228 14.59 -14.09 -16.73
C ASN A 228 13.83 -13.23 -15.71
N ALA A 229 12.70 -13.72 -15.17
CA ALA A 229 11.86 -12.97 -14.25
C ALA A 229 12.51 -12.89 -12.86
N SER A 230 12.39 -11.73 -12.21
CA SER A 230 12.56 -11.61 -10.75
C SER A 230 11.19 -11.60 -10.09
N PHE A 231 11.14 -12.03 -8.82
CA PHE A 231 9.90 -11.99 -8.06
C PHE A 231 10.09 -11.40 -6.66
N PHE A 232 9.02 -10.75 -6.19
CA PHE A 232 8.90 -10.19 -4.86
C PHE A 232 8.13 -11.12 -3.94
N GLU A 233 8.60 -11.28 -2.71
CA GLU A 233 7.88 -11.95 -1.63
C GLU A 233 7.96 -11.15 -0.32
N SER A 234 7.05 -11.44 0.62
CA SER A 234 7.04 -10.79 1.94
C SER A 234 8.34 -11.08 2.72
N TYR A 235 8.91 -10.03 3.33
CA TYR A 235 10.08 -10.18 4.18
C TYR A 235 9.75 -10.91 5.48
N GLU A 236 8.53 -10.78 5.98
CA GLU A 236 8.02 -11.57 7.10
C GLU A 236 7.54 -12.95 6.61
N GLY A 237 8.20 -14.00 7.10
CA GLY A 237 7.88 -15.39 6.71
C GLY A 237 6.49 -15.84 7.15
N ALA A 238 5.93 -15.24 8.20
CA ALA A 238 4.56 -15.52 8.64
C ALA A 238 3.48 -14.88 7.75
N HIS A 239 3.85 -13.98 6.82
CA HIS A 239 2.89 -13.30 5.94
C HIS A 239 2.80 -13.95 4.55
N THR A 240 3.56 -15.01 4.29
CA THR A 240 3.51 -15.75 3.01
C THR A 240 4.05 -17.16 3.18
N MET A 241 3.45 -18.12 2.50
CA MET A 241 3.95 -19.49 2.48
C MET A 241 5.21 -19.61 1.59
N ARG A 242 6.40 -19.42 2.17
CA ARG A 242 7.68 -19.41 1.43
C ARG A 242 8.00 -20.70 0.70
N ASP A 243 7.71 -21.85 1.32
CA ASP A 243 7.93 -23.13 0.67
C ASP A 243 7.04 -23.30 -0.56
N PHE A 244 5.83 -22.72 -0.49
CA PHE A 244 4.90 -22.70 -1.60
C PHE A 244 5.33 -21.73 -2.70
N THR A 245 5.77 -20.51 -2.36
CA THR A 245 6.30 -19.57 -3.37
C THR A 245 7.56 -20.11 -4.03
N GLY A 246 8.42 -20.78 -3.28
CA GLY A 246 9.60 -21.48 -3.80
C GLY A 246 9.24 -22.57 -4.81
N SER A 247 8.27 -23.44 -4.49
CA SER A 247 7.85 -24.50 -5.42
C SER A 247 7.18 -23.97 -6.68
N VAL A 248 6.40 -22.87 -6.57
CA VAL A 248 5.82 -22.17 -7.72
C VAL A 248 6.93 -21.57 -8.59
N ALA A 249 7.94 -20.92 -8.00
CA ALA A 249 9.05 -20.32 -8.73
C ALA A 249 9.87 -21.36 -9.49
N GLU A 250 10.18 -22.50 -8.85
CA GLU A 250 10.87 -23.63 -9.47
C GLU A 250 10.07 -24.20 -10.64
N LYS A 251 8.77 -24.44 -10.44
CA LYS A 251 7.87 -24.97 -11.50
C LYS A 251 7.72 -24.00 -12.68
N LEU A 252 7.70 -22.70 -12.40
CA LEU A 252 7.65 -21.66 -13.42
C LEU A 252 8.99 -21.51 -14.16
N GLY A 253 10.09 -21.99 -13.58
CA GLY A 253 11.43 -21.94 -14.16
C GLY A 253 12.20 -20.67 -13.85
N VAL A 254 11.78 -19.91 -12.83
CA VAL A 254 12.44 -18.66 -12.41
C VAL A 254 13.83 -18.97 -11.86
N GLN A 255 14.86 -18.28 -12.36
CA GLN A 255 16.26 -18.50 -11.93
C GLN A 255 16.74 -17.46 -10.91
N ALA A 256 16.13 -16.28 -10.88
CA ALA A 256 16.51 -15.22 -9.94
C ALA A 256 16.10 -15.58 -8.50
N PRO A 257 16.91 -15.22 -7.50
CA PRO A 257 16.51 -15.36 -6.10
C PRO A 257 15.35 -14.42 -5.75
N PRO A 258 14.54 -14.74 -4.72
CA PRO A 258 13.48 -13.86 -4.24
C PRO A 258 14.02 -12.51 -3.78
N VAL A 259 13.33 -11.42 -4.15
CA VAL A 259 13.55 -10.09 -3.59
C VAL A 259 12.55 -9.87 -2.45
N ARG A 260 13.06 -9.78 -1.22
CA ARG A 260 12.21 -9.68 -0.02
C ARG A 260 12.00 -8.22 0.37
N ILE A 261 10.76 -7.77 0.26
CA ILE A 261 10.35 -6.40 0.57
C ILE A 261 9.04 -6.47 1.35
N ASP A 262 8.92 -5.72 2.44
CA ASP A 262 7.61 -5.52 3.08
C ASP A 262 6.77 -4.48 2.36
N SER A 263 5.50 -4.43 2.73
CA SER A 263 4.53 -3.44 2.24
C SER A 263 4.21 -3.47 0.75
N GLN A 264 3.30 -2.58 0.35
CA GLN A 264 2.92 -2.26 -1.00
C GLN A 264 4.03 -1.54 -1.77
N ALA A 265 5.19 -1.26 -1.16
CA ALA A 265 6.42 -0.94 -1.89
C ALA A 265 6.73 -1.99 -2.98
N LYS A 266 6.31 -3.26 -2.79
CA LYS A 266 6.33 -4.30 -3.82
C LYS A 266 5.52 -3.95 -5.07
N TYR A 267 4.31 -3.42 -4.91
CA TYR A 267 3.48 -2.96 -6.03
C TYR A 267 4.12 -1.75 -6.73
N GLY A 268 4.65 -0.80 -5.97
CA GLY A 268 5.37 0.36 -6.53
C GLY A 268 6.60 -0.05 -7.36
N ALA A 269 7.44 -0.92 -6.82
CA ALA A 269 8.60 -1.48 -7.51
C ALA A 269 8.20 -2.26 -8.78
N LEU A 270 7.16 -3.09 -8.70
CA LEU A 270 6.61 -3.80 -9.86
C LEU A 270 6.09 -2.84 -10.93
N ALA A 271 5.32 -1.82 -10.54
CA ALA A 271 4.77 -0.81 -11.46
C ALA A 271 5.86 0.02 -12.15
N ARG A 272 7.02 0.22 -11.50
CA ARG A 272 8.20 0.87 -12.11
C ARG A 272 9.06 -0.07 -12.95
N GLY A 273 8.79 -1.37 -12.91
CA GLY A 273 9.52 -2.39 -13.68
C GLY A 273 10.79 -2.91 -12.99
N ASP A 274 10.96 -2.69 -11.68
CA ASP A 274 12.12 -3.19 -10.91
C ASP A 274 12.08 -4.72 -10.71
N GLY A 275 10.91 -5.33 -10.92
CA GLY A 275 10.76 -6.76 -10.98
C GLY A 275 9.60 -7.19 -11.87
N ALA A 276 9.39 -8.50 -11.98
CA ALA A 276 8.43 -9.06 -12.93
C ALA A 276 7.18 -9.65 -12.28
N ILE A 277 7.31 -10.23 -11.09
CA ILE A 277 6.23 -10.94 -10.43
C ILE A 277 6.15 -10.51 -8.96
N TYR A 278 4.95 -10.23 -8.48
CA TYR A 278 4.62 -10.21 -7.07
C TYR A 278 3.51 -11.22 -6.83
N TRP A 279 3.67 -12.05 -5.80
CA TRP A 279 2.62 -12.92 -5.32
C TRP A 279 2.57 -12.93 -3.80
N ARG A 280 1.40 -13.23 -3.26
CA ARG A 280 1.18 -13.39 -1.83
C ARG A 280 0.16 -14.49 -1.61
N PHE A 281 0.56 -15.50 -0.85
CA PHE A 281 -0.29 -16.62 -0.49
C PHE A 281 -0.43 -16.64 1.03
N PRO A 282 -1.57 -16.16 1.56
CA PRO A 282 -1.79 -16.14 3.00
C PRO A 282 -1.89 -17.55 3.56
N HIS A 283 -1.64 -17.69 4.87
CA HIS A 283 -1.93 -18.93 5.57
C HIS A 283 -3.44 -19.18 5.65
N GLU A 284 -3.81 -20.46 5.82
CA GLU A 284 -5.21 -20.85 5.95
C GLU A 284 -5.89 -20.11 7.12
N GLY A 285 -7.10 -19.60 6.88
CA GLY A 285 -7.88 -18.83 7.86
C GLY A 285 -7.56 -17.34 7.91
N TYR A 286 -6.53 -16.85 7.21
CA TYR A 286 -6.26 -15.43 7.10
C TYR A 286 -7.03 -14.81 5.92
N ARG A 287 -7.68 -13.66 6.16
CA ARG A 287 -8.40 -12.89 5.15
C ARG A 287 -7.62 -11.62 4.85
N GLU A 288 -7.25 -11.43 3.59
CA GLU A 288 -6.60 -10.19 3.17
C GLU A 288 -7.56 -9.01 3.34
N THR A 289 -7.03 -7.87 3.76
CA THR A 289 -7.81 -6.64 3.87
C THR A 289 -7.78 -5.88 2.56
N ILE A 290 -8.74 -4.98 2.33
CA ILE A 290 -8.74 -4.18 1.10
C ILE A 290 -7.63 -3.13 1.08
N TRP A 291 -7.20 -2.62 2.24
CA TRP A 291 -6.19 -1.57 2.34
C TRP A 291 -4.77 -2.07 2.01
N ASP A 292 -4.50 -3.36 2.19
CA ASP A 292 -3.27 -4.05 1.77
C ASP A 292 -3.04 -4.07 0.24
N HIS A 293 -4.08 -3.79 -0.57
CA HIS A 293 -4.05 -4.08 -2.01
C HIS A 293 -4.67 -3.03 -2.92
N ALA A 294 -5.63 -2.22 -2.44
CA ALA A 294 -6.39 -1.32 -3.32
C ALA A 294 -5.48 -0.33 -4.06
N ALA A 295 -4.58 0.36 -3.35
CA ALA A 295 -3.68 1.35 -3.94
C ALA A 295 -2.66 0.70 -4.88
N GLY A 296 -2.01 -0.38 -4.45
CA GLY A 296 -1.07 -1.13 -5.27
C GLY A 296 -1.68 -1.72 -6.54
N SER A 297 -2.92 -2.21 -6.46
CA SER A 297 -3.62 -2.85 -7.58
C SER A 297 -3.82 -1.89 -8.76
N ILE A 298 -4.34 -0.68 -8.49
CA ILE A 298 -4.54 0.30 -9.56
C ILE A 298 -3.22 0.89 -10.07
N VAL A 299 -2.23 1.10 -9.20
CA VAL A 299 -0.90 1.58 -9.61
C VAL A 299 -0.25 0.59 -10.59
N VAL A 300 -0.32 -0.72 -10.32
CA VAL A 300 0.20 -1.74 -11.24
C VAL A 300 -0.63 -1.86 -12.52
N THR A 301 -1.95 -1.82 -12.42
CA THR A 301 -2.84 -1.97 -13.59
C THR A 301 -2.67 -0.80 -14.57
N GLU A 302 -2.61 0.43 -14.06
CA GLU A 302 -2.37 1.63 -14.88
C GLU A 302 -0.92 1.73 -15.38
N ALA A 303 0.04 1.02 -14.76
CA ALA A 303 1.39 0.82 -15.30
C ALA A 303 1.45 -0.26 -16.40
N GLY A 304 0.32 -0.84 -16.80
CA GLY A 304 0.23 -1.87 -17.84
C GLY A 304 0.33 -3.31 -17.33
N GLY A 305 0.41 -3.50 -16.02
CA GLY A 305 0.37 -4.80 -15.37
C GLY A 305 -1.05 -5.37 -15.25
N VAL A 306 -1.13 -6.51 -14.55
CA VAL A 306 -2.38 -7.22 -14.25
C VAL A 306 -2.29 -7.73 -12.81
N VAL A 307 -3.37 -7.55 -12.05
CA VAL A 307 -3.53 -8.06 -10.69
C VAL A 307 -4.75 -8.97 -10.62
N LYS A 308 -4.57 -10.20 -10.12
CA LYS A 308 -5.60 -11.24 -10.05
C LYS A 308 -5.52 -11.99 -8.73
N ASP A 309 -6.61 -12.65 -8.35
CA ASP A 309 -6.53 -13.76 -7.41
C ASP A 309 -5.85 -14.98 -8.07
N ALA A 310 -5.40 -15.95 -7.28
CA ALA A 310 -4.78 -17.17 -7.82
C ALA A 310 -5.76 -18.12 -8.55
N SER A 311 -7.06 -17.80 -8.55
CA SER A 311 -8.04 -18.47 -9.40
C SER A 311 -8.17 -17.80 -10.78
N GLY A 312 -7.53 -16.63 -10.98
CA GLY A 312 -7.53 -15.86 -12.22
C GLY A 312 -8.61 -14.79 -12.30
N ASN A 313 -9.36 -14.54 -11.23
CA ASN A 313 -10.40 -13.51 -11.19
C ASN A 313 -9.82 -12.15 -10.80
N ASP A 314 -10.51 -11.07 -11.18
CA ASP A 314 -10.22 -9.74 -10.66
C ASP A 314 -10.50 -9.67 -9.15
N LEU A 315 -9.74 -8.82 -8.45
CA LEU A 315 -9.98 -8.54 -7.04
C LEU A 315 -11.25 -7.70 -6.89
N ASP A 316 -12.15 -8.16 -6.02
CA ASP A 316 -13.44 -7.50 -5.76
C ASP A 316 -13.38 -6.70 -4.45
N PHE A 317 -13.18 -5.40 -4.58
CA PHE A 317 -13.11 -4.45 -3.46
C PHE A 317 -14.49 -3.97 -2.98
N SER A 318 -15.58 -4.46 -3.57
CA SER A 318 -16.95 -4.04 -3.23
C SER A 318 -17.54 -4.75 -2.01
N LYS A 319 -16.86 -5.77 -1.47
CA LYS A 319 -17.35 -6.68 -0.43
C LYS A 319 -17.07 -6.21 1.01
N GLY A 320 -16.76 -4.93 1.17
CA GLY A 320 -16.43 -4.32 2.45
C GLY A 320 -14.94 -4.41 2.78
N ARG A 321 -14.57 -4.53 4.07
CA ARG A 321 -13.19 -4.39 4.56
C ARG A 321 -12.21 -5.49 4.13
N PHE A 322 -12.70 -6.61 3.60
CA PHE A 322 -11.90 -7.80 3.32
C PHE A 322 -12.07 -8.28 1.88
N LEU A 323 -11.01 -8.85 1.33
CA LEU A 323 -11.07 -9.66 0.12
C LEU A 323 -11.50 -11.08 0.50
N ASP A 324 -12.69 -11.46 0.06
CA ASP A 324 -13.32 -12.77 0.33
C ASP A 324 -12.70 -13.89 -0.52
N ARG A 325 -11.42 -14.22 -0.31
CA ARG A 325 -10.62 -15.15 -1.13
C ARG A 325 -9.57 -15.90 -0.30
N ASP A 326 -9.49 -17.21 -0.49
CA ASP A 326 -8.51 -18.09 0.20
C ASP A 326 -7.26 -18.42 -0.65
N THR A 327 -7.21 -17.94 -1.90
CA THR A 327 -6.28 -18.49 -2.90
C THR A 327 -5.00 -17.66 -3.09
N GLY A 328 -4.90 -16.48 -2.48
CA GLY A 328 -3.78 -15.56 -2.66
C GLY A 328 -3.92 -14.65 -3.89
N ILE A 329 -2.97 -13.72 -4.02
CA ILE A 329 -2.97 -12.61 -4.98
C ILE A 329 -1.70 -12.69 -5.84
N ILE A 330 -1.84 -12.37 -7.11
CA ILE A 330 -0.78 -12.36 -8.12
C ILE A 330 -0.83 -11.02 -8.85
N ALA A 331 0.31 -10.34 -8.95
CA ALA A 331 0.51 -9.16 -9.76
C ALA A 331 1.72 -9.38 -10.68
N THR A 332 1.56 -9.17 -11.99
CA THR A 332 2.66 -9.30 -12.97
C THR A 332 2.30 -8.55 -14.25
N ASN A 333 3.11 -8.67 -15.31
CA ASN A 333 2.77 -8.15 -16.63
C ASN A 333 1.81 -9.10 -17.39
N LYS A 334 1.28 -8.62 -18.52
CA LYS A 334 0.30 -9.37 -19.34
C LYS A 334 0.91 -10.64 -19.96
N GLN A 335 2.21 -10.63 -20.24
CA GLN A 335 2.92 -11.71 -20.91
C GLN A 335 3.12 -12.92 -19.99
N LEU A 336 3.50 -12.69 -18.72
CA LEU A 336 3.80 -13.73 -17.75
C LEU A 336 2.55 -14.27 -17.03
N MET A 337 1.47 -13.49 -16.95
CA MET A 337 0.26 -13.87 -16.19
C MET A 337 -0.27 -15.27 -16.54
N PRO A 338 -0.40 -15.69 -17.82
CA PRO A 338 -0.90 -17.03 -18.13
C PRO A 338 -0.01 -18.16 -17.58
N SER A 339 1.31 -18.04 -17.70
CA SER A 339 2.25 -19.04 -17.17
C SER A 339 2.30 -19.03 -15.64
N VAL A 340 2.31 -17.84 -15.02
CA VAL A 340 2.33 -17.70 -13.56
C VAL A 340 1.08 -18.34 -12.97
N LEU A 341 -0.10 -18.01 -13.49
CA LEU A 341 -1.37 -18.54 -13.00
C LEU A 341 -1.43 -20.06 -13.14
N LYS A 342 -0.98 -20.61 -14.28
CA LYS A 342 -0.91 -22.05 -14.49
C LYS A 342 -0.04 -22.73 -13.44
N SER A 343 1.20 -22.25 -13.24
CA SER A 343 2.13 -22.82 -12.25
C SER A 343 1.59 -22.74 -10.83
N VAL A 344 0.94 -21.62 -10.46
CA VAL A 344 0.30 -21.45 -9.16
C VAL A 344 -0.83 -22.46 -8.96
N GLN A 345 -1.74 -22.61 -9.93
CA GLN A 345 -2.87 -23.52 -9.83
C GLN A 345 -2.44 -25.00 -9.76
N GLU A 346 -1.41 -25.37 -10.52
CA GLU A 346 -0.79 -26.70 -10.42
C GLU A 346 -0.21 -26.95 -9.03
N ALA A 347 0.53 -25.98 -8.47
CA ALA A 347 1.09 -26.09 -7.13
C ALA A 347 0.00 -26.17 -6.04
N ILE A 348 -1.09 -25.39 -6.15
CA ILE A 348 -2.24 -25.48 -5.22
C ILE A 348 -2.86 -26.87 -5.28
N LYS A 349 -3.05 -27.42 -6.48
CA LYS A 349 -3.63 -28.76 -6.69
C LYS A 349 -2.74 -29.85 -6.06
N GLU A 350 -1.43 -29.79 -6.28
CA GLU A 350 -0.46 -30.71 -5.69
C GLU A 350 -0.49 -30.65 -4.16
N LYS A 351 -0.52 -29.44 -3.58
CA LYS A 351 -0.61 -29.26 -2.13
C LYS A 351 -1.90 -29.87 -1.55
N LYS A 352 -3.05 -29.67 -2.20
CA LYS A 352 -4.34 -30.26 -1.77
C LYS A 352 -4.34 -31.79 -1.84
N LEU A 353 -3.70 -32.37 -2.85
CA LEU A 353 -3.55 -33.82 -2.97
C LEU A 353 -2.66 -34.38 -1.85
N ALA A 354 -1.57 -33.68 -1.50
CA ALA A 354 -0.68 -34.08 -0.42
C ALA A 354 -1.30 -33.96 0.99
N SER A 355 -2.28 -33.07 1.17
CA SER A 355 -2.98 -32.85 2.44
C SER A 355 -4.27 -33.66 2.61
N SER A 356 -4.70 -34.43 1.60
CA SER A 356 -5.89 -35.27 1.70
C SER A 356 -5.54 -36.57 2.44
N PRO A 357 -6.21 -36.92 3.56
CA PRO A 357 -5.95 -38.18 4.25
C PRO A 357 -6.31 -39.36 3.34
N LEU A 358 -5.42 -40.36 3.29
CA LEU A 358 -5.64 -41.65 2.63
C LEU A 358 -6.85 -42.40 3.20
#